data_AF-A0A838RGD6-F1
#
_entry.id   AF-A0A838RGD6-F1
#
_cell.length_a   1.000
_cell.length_b   1.000
_cell.length_c   1.000
_cell.angle_alpha   90.00
_cell.angle_beta   90.00
_cell.angle_gamma   90.00
#
_symmetry.space_group_name_H-M   'P 1'
#
loop_
_entity.id
_entity.type
_entity.pdbx_description
1 polymer ?
#
loop_
_entity_poly.entity_id
_entity_poly.type
_entity_poly.pdbx_seq_one_letter_code
_entity_poly.pdbx_strand_id
1 'polypeptide(L)' 'MAAGAKAVVGQKELHSFSAGYGEDDPELINAGAVARELGTRHHALALSPSDLPGVLPWMVWHLEEPIGREDIA' A
#
# COMPACT_ATOMS: atom_id res chain seq x y z
N MET A 1 5.46 11.69 1.87
CA MET A 1 4.37 12.35 1.13
C MET A 1 3.15 12.70 1.99
N ALA A 2 2.65 11.79 2.85
CA ALA A 2 1.42 12.02 3.63
C ALA A 2 1.47 13.27 4.56
N ALA A 3 2.60 13.54 5.22
CA ALA A 3 2.76 14.73 6.06
C ALA A 3 2.63 16.04 5.27
N GLY A 4 3.17 16.09 4.05
CA GLY A 4 3.03 17.25 3.16
C GLY A 4 1.59 17.46 2.72
N ALA A 5 0.87 16.39 2.39
CA ALA A 5 -0.57 16.46 2.06
C ALA A 5 -1.39 17.00 3.24
N LYS A 6 -1.09 16.57 4.48
CA LYS A 6 -1.77 17.07 5.69
C LYS A 6 -1.61 18.58 5.88
N ALA A 7 -0.47 19.15 5.52
CA ALA A 7 -0.21 20.59 5.63
C ALA A 7 -1.08 21.44 4.68
N VAL A 8 -1.60 20.86 3.58
CA VAL A 8 -2.32 21.60 2.52
C VAL A 8 -3.79 21.20 2.35
N VAL A 9 -4.23 20.09 2.96
CA VAL A 9 -5.58 19.52 2.78
C VAL A 9 -6.70 20.38 3.38
N GLY A 10 -6.36 21.32 4.28
CA GLY A 10 -7.32 22.18 4.97
C GLY A 10 -8.25 21.36 5.87
N GLN A 11 -9.56 21.52 5.69
CA GLN A 11 -10.59 20.80 6.47
C GLN A 11 -11.08 19.49 5.81
N LYS A 12 -10.51 19.07 4.68
CA LYS A 12 -10.94 17.84 4.00
C LYS A 12 -10.35 16.62 4.71
N GLU A 13 -11.09 15.50 4.67
CA GLU A 13 -10.58 14.20 5.12
C GLU A 13 -9.45 13.73 4.18
N LEU A 14 -8.30 13.38 4.76
CA LEU A 14 -7.17 12.82 4.01
C LEU A 14 -7.21 11.30 4.12
N HIS A 15 -7.23 10.60 2.98
CA HIS A 15 -7.17 9.16 2.91
C HIS A 15 -5.73 8.70 2.67
N SER A 16 -5.30 7.64 3.33
CA SER A 16 -4.02 6.98 3.08
C SER A 16 -4.23 5.51 2.78
N PHE A 17 -3.46 4.97 1.84
CA PHE A 17 -3.54 3.58 1.39
C PHE A 17 -2.18 2.91 1.57
N SER A 18 -2.18 1.65 2.01
CA SER A 18 -1.01 0.77 2.05
C SER A 18 -1.40 -0.62 1.56
N ALA A 19 -0.44 -1.33 1.00
CA ALA A 19 -0.57 -2.73 0.62
C ALA A 19 0.70 -3.48 1.03
N GLY A 20 0.55 -4.69 1.53
CA GLY A 20 1.64 -5.51 2.06
C GLY A 20 1.23 -6.97 2.15
N TYR A 21 2.10 -7.81 2.71
CA TYR A 21 1.92 -9.27 2.73
C TYR A 21 1.60 -9.77 4.14
N GLY A 22 0.33 -10.11 4.37
CA GLY A 22 -0.18 -10.53 5.67
C GLY A 22 -0.38 -9.38 6.67
N GLU A 23 -1.08 -9.66 7.78
CA GLU A 23 -1.40 -8.64 8.78
C GLU A 23 -0.21 -8.24 9.66
N ASP A 24 0.77 -9.14 9.79
CA ASP A 24 1.98 -8.93 10.59
C ASP A 24 3.10 -8.22 9.81
N ASP A 25 2.80 -7.73 8.60
CA ASP A 25 3.75 -6.99 7.76
C ASP A 25 4.21 -5.71 8.50
N PRO A 26 5.51 -5.56 8.81
CA PRO A 26 6.04 -4.40 9.51
C PRO A 26 5.73 -3.07 8.81
N GLU A 27 5.67 -3.06 7.48
CA GLU A 27 5.34 -1.86 6.71
C GLU A 27 3.87 -1.48 6.86
N LEU A 28 2.95 -2.46 6.91
CA LEU A 28 1.53 -2.19 7.18
C LEU A 28 1.32 -1.66 8.60
N ILE A 29 2.00 -2.24 9.58
CA ILE A 29 1.94 -1.79 10.99
C ILE A 29 2.47 -0.35 11.09
N ASN A 30 3.62 -0.07 10.49
CA ASN A 30 4.22 1.27 10.48
C ASN A 30 3.35 2.29 9.75
N ALA A 31 2.76 1.93 8.61
CA ALA A 31 1.83 2.78 7.88
C ALA A 31 0.60 3.13 8.74
N GLY A 32 0.07 2.17 9.51
CA GLY A 32 -1.00 2.40 10.47
C GLY A 32 -0.61 3.34 11.61
N ALA A 33 0.63 3.25 12.11
CA ALA A 33 1.14 4.17 13.12
C ALA A 33 1.25 5.60 12.57
N VAL A 34 1.78 5.77 11.37
CA VAL A 34 1.88 7.08 10.69
C VAL A 34 0.51 7.67 10.39
N ALA A 35 -0.45 6.84 9.94
CA ALA A 35 -1.81 7.31 9.69
C ALA A 35 -2.51 7.84 10.95
N ARG A 36 -2.28 7.18 12.08
CA ARG A 36 -2.79 7.61 13.40
C ARG A 36 -2.19 8.96 13.81
N GLU A 37 -0.88 9.11 13.64
CA GLU A 37 -0.18 10.37 13.95
C GLU A 37 -0.67 11.53 13.07
N LEU A 38 -0.90 11.27 11.78
CA LEU A 38 -1.35 12.29 10.83
C LEU A 38 -2.88 12.49 10.81
N GLY A 39 -3.62 11.66 11.54
CA GLY A 39 -5.08 11.66 11.57
C GLY A 39 -5.70 11.48 10.17
N THR A 40 -5.22 10.49 9.42
CA THR A 40 -5.79 10.12 8.11
C THR A 40 -6.80 8.98 8.26
N ARG A 41 -7.73 8.90 7.32
CA ARG A 41 -8.55 7.70 7.14
C ARG A 41 -7.76 6.65 6.37
N HIS A 42 -7.22 5.68 7.11
CA HIS A 42 -6.32 4.68 6.54
C HIS A 42 -7.03 3.43 6.03
N HIS A 43 -6.57 2.95 4.89
CA HIS A 43 -7.00 1.70 4.26
C HIS A 43 -5.75 0.84 4.05
N ALA A 44 -5.63 -0.24 4.80
CA ALA A 44 -4.55 -1.21 4.65
C ALA A 44 -5.09 -2.44 3.92
N LEU A 45 -4.38 -2.89 2.88
CA LEU A 45 -4.66 -4.11 2.14
C LEU A 45 -3.57 -5.14 2.44
N ALA A 46 -3.91 -6.16 3.22
CA ALA A 46 -3.05 -7.32 3.40
C ALA A 46 -3.34 -8.34 2.29
N LEU A 47 -2.32 -8.66 1.48
CA LEU A 47 -2.37 -9.69 0.45
C LEU A 47 -1.87 -11.01 1.02
N SER A 48 -2.54 -12.10 0.67
CA SER A 48 -2.10 -13.47 0.91
C SER A 48 -1.45 -14.04 -0.35
N PRO A 49 -0.47 -14.96 -0.23
CA PRO A 49 0.02 -15.72 -1.38
C PRO A 49 -1.09 -16.42 -2.18
N SER A 50 -2.21 -16.76 -1.54
CA SER A 50 -3.38 -17.36 -2.20
C SER A 50 -4.10 -16.42 -3.17
N ASP A 51 -3.87 -15.11 -3.08
CA ASP A 51 -4.48 -14.11 -3.97
C ASP A 51 -3.73 -14.02 -5.31
N LEU A 52 -2.45 -14.43 -5.32
CA LEU A 52 -1.55 -14.29 -6.47
C LEU A 52 -2.11 -14.91 -7.76
N PRO A 53 -2.69 -16.13 -7.77
CA PRO A 53 -3.25 -16.71 -8.99
C PRO A 53 -4.38 -15.85 -9.60
N GLY A 54 -5.11 -15.09 -8.79
CA GLY A 54 -6.18 -14.22 -9.26
C GLY A 54 -5.69 -12.88 -9.82
N VAL A 55 -4.61 -12.33 -9.25
CA VAL A 55 -4.08 -11.00 -9.65
C VAL A 55 -2.99 -11.09 -10.72
N LEU A 56 -2.23 -12.19 -10.77
CA LEU A 56 -1.09 -12.32 -11.66
C LEU A 56 -1.45 -12.14 -13.16
N PRO A 57 -2.53 -12.72 -13.71
CA PRO A 57 -2.90 -12.49 -15.11
C PRO A 57 -3.13 -11.01 -15.42
N TRP A 58 -3.74 -10.27 -14.49
CA TRP A 58 -3.97 -8.84 -14.62
C TRP A 58 -2.68 -8.04 -14.52
N MET A 59 -1.77 -8.42 -13.61
CA MET A 59 -0.46 -7.78 -13.49
C MET A 59 0.35 -7.92 -14.77
N VAL A 60 0.46 -9.14 -15.30
CA VAL A 60 1.20 -9.41 -16.56
C VAL A 60 0.59 -8.63 -17.73
N TRP A 61 -0.74 -8.56 -17.80
CA TRP A 61 -1.42 -7.78 -18.82
C TRP A 61 -1.11 -6.27 -18.74
N HIS A 62 -1.18 -5.68 -17.54
CA HIS A 62 -1.03 -4.22 -17.38
C HIS A 62 0.43 -3.76 -17.38
N LEU A 63 1.34 -4.59 -16.88
CA LEU A 63 2.75 -4.25 -16.76
C LEU A 63 3.56 -4.70 -17.97
N GLU A 64 2.97 -5.53 -18.84
CA GLU A 64 3.62 -6.19 -19.98
C GLU A 64 4.92 -6.93 -19.59
N GLU A 65 5.08 -7.26 -18.31
CA GLU A 65 6.25 -7.91 -17.73
C GLU A 65 5.81 -9.19 -17.00
N PRO A 66 6.19 -10.39 -17.49
CA PRO A 66 5.74 -11.65 -16.93
C PRO A 66 6.48 -12.06 -15.63
N ILE A 67 7.56 -11.37 -15.27
CA ILE A 67 8.39 -11.65 -14.10
C ILE A 67 8.71 -10.33 -13.42
N GLY A 68 8.29 -10.15 -12.15
CA GLY A 68 8.70 -8.98 -11.38
C GLY A 68 10.24 -8.94 -11.30
N ARG A 69 10.85 -7.81 -11.64
CA ARG A 69 12.31 -7.69 -11.68
C ARG A 69 12.93 -8.12 -10.36
N GLU A 70 13.94 -8.98 -10.47
CA GLU A 70 14.95 -9.19 -9.44
C GLU A 70 16.01 -8.08 -9.54
N ASP A 71 15.65 -6.80 -9.39
CA ASP A 71 16.66 -5.81 -9.02
C ASP A 71 16.93 -5.89 -7.50
N ILE A 72 17.38 -7.08 -7.09
CA ILE A 72 18.27 -7.25 -5.95
C ILE A 72 19.69 -7.09 -6.52
N ALA A 73 20.23 -5.88 -6.41
CA ALA A 73 21.66 -5.61 -6.44
C ALA A 73 22.03 -4.76 -5.22
#